data_AF-A0A933H480-F1
#
_entry.id   AF-A0A933H480-F1
#
_cell.length_a   1.000
_cell.length_b   1.000
_cell.length_c   1.000
_cell.angle_alpha   90.00
_cell.angle_beta   90.00
_cell.angle_gamma   90.00
#
_symmetry.space_group_name_H-M   'P 1'
#
loop_
_entity.id
_entity.type
_entity.pdbx_description
1 polymer ?
#
loop_
_entity_poly.entity_id
_entity_poly.type
_entity_poly.pdbx_seq_one_letter_code
_entity_poly.pdbx_strand_id
1 'polypeptide(L)'
;IEVQLGNQRGWVQAQWLQLPLSVANLPVTGQTRIPTPTHTLTPTPIPPPPADPYTVLAPPGVSARAREIYQRGLKLGNDPRVFSKAGDCHSDVPNFLGEFDSGRYQLGKYGYLQHTINQFKGSFASKSMAAASGSNLAVMINPLWADPKLCGRSEKPIECEVRTRKPSIMFVAMGTNEYNYSPQDYEEQMRVVLDYLISKGVLPIIVTKADQREGLKDILNPINRKLAKEYDVPLWDFWIASQKLPNKGLLENKIHLTYSVDIFHFDSPEALELGWTIRNLTGLQALDVVWRGVK
;
A
#
# COMPACT_ATOMS: atom_id res chain seq x y z
N ILE A 1 4.66 15.04 38.96
CA ILE A 1 5.13 15.43 40.30
C ILE A 1 6.60 15.79 40.15
N GLU A 2 6.99 17.01 40.55
CA GLU A 2 8.40 17.37 40.56
C GLU A 2 9.08 16.61 41.69
N VAL A 3 10.20 15.94 41.39
CA VAL A 3 10.96 15.13 42.33
C VAL A 3 12.40 15.63 42.34
N GLN A 4 13.00 15.73 43.52
CA GLN A 4 14.41 16.02 43.68
C GLN A 4 15.10 14.80 44.29
N LEU A 5 16.10 14.26 43.59
CA LEU A 5 16.95 13.17 44.08
C LEU A 5 18.39 13.68 44.16
N GLY A 6 18.86 13.97 45.37
CA GLY A 6 20.13 14.66 45.58
C GLY A 6 20.12 16.05 44.93
N ASN A 7 21.05 16.27 43.99
CA ASN A 7 21.17 17.54 43.27
C ASN A 7 20.41 17.59 41.93
N GLN A 8 19.69 16.52 41.56
CA GLN A 8 18.92 16.49 40.31
C GLN A 8 17.44 16.78 40.58
N ARG A 9 16.85 17.67 39.77
CA ARG A 9 15.41 17.96 39.75
C ARG A 9 14.81 17.52 38.41
N GLY A 10 13.63 16.93 38.47
CA GLY A 10 12.92 16.47 37.28
C GLY A 10 11.45 16.16 37.56
N TRP A 11 10.73 15.77 36.51
CA TRP A 11 9.31 15.47 36.58
C TRP A 11 9.08 13.98 36.39
N VAL A 12 8.33 13.36 37.31
CA VAL A 12 7.89 11.96 37.21
C VAL A 12 6.36 11.91 37.20
N GLN A 13 5.77 11.02 36.40
CA GLN A 13 4.31 10.84 36.44
C GLN A 13 3.91 10.17 37.77
N ALA A 14 2.80 10.63 38.35
CA ALA A 14 2.36 10.20 39.68
C ALA A 14 2.17 8.68 39.80
N GLN A 15 1.79 8.00 38.71
CA GLN A 15 1.60 6.55 38.66
C GLN A 15 2.87 5.73 38.93
N TRP A 16 4.06 6.35 38.84
CA TRP A 16 5.36 5.71 39.09
C TRP A 16 5.94 6.03 40.48
N LEU A 17 5.19 6.74 41.34
CA LEU A 17 5.61 7.11 42.69
C LEU A 17 4.69 6.47 43.73
N GLN A 18 5.29 5.84 44.74
CA GLN A 18 4.56 5.38 45.91
C GLN A 18 4.67 6.44 47.00
N LEU A 19 3.59 7.20 47.19
CA LEU A 19 3.54 8.30 48.15
C LEU A 19 2.73 7.88 49.38
N PRO A 20 3.16 8.26 50.59
CA PRO A 20 2.42 7.98 51.83
C PRO A 20 1.16 8.85 51.99
N LEU A 21 0.85 9.72 51.03
CA LEU A 21 -0.24 10.70 51.06
C LEU A 21 -0.94 10.73 49.70
N SER A 22 -2.24 11.04 49.69
CA SER A 22 -3.02 11.20 48.45
C SER A 22 -2.52 12.40 47.64
N VAL A 23 -2.26 12.17 46.36
CA VAL A 23 -1.86 13.23 45.40
C VAL A 23 -2.91 14.32 45.27
N ALA A 24 -4.19 13.99 45.52
CA ALA A 24 -5.29 14.96 45.48
C ALA A 24 -5.19 16.05 46.57
N ASN A 25 -4.41 15.80 47.61
CA ASN A 25 -4.27 16.70 48.76
C ASN A 25 -2.97 17.51 48.75
N LEU A 26 -2.16 17.39 47.69
CA LEU A 26 -0.92 18.16 47.56
C LEU A 26 -1.25 19.59 47.09
N PRO A 27 -0.72 20.63 47.75
CA PRO A 27 -0.91 22.01 47.31
C PRO A 27 -0.22 22.23 45.96
N VAL A 28 -1.00 22.62 44.95
CA VAL A 28 -0.50 22.94 43.61
C VAL A 28 0.07 24.36 43.64
N THR A 29 1.38 24.49 43.81
CA THR A 29 2.09 25.77 43.69
C THR A 29 2.62 25.92 42.27
N GLY A 30 1.81 26.53 41.40
CA GLY A 30 2.19 26.91 40.04
C GLY A 30 1.12 27.83 39.48
N GLN A 31 1.53 28.92 38.81
CA GLN A 31 0.60 29.87 38.21
C GLN A 31 -0.44 29.13 37.38
N THR A 32 -1.72 29.34 37.71
CA THR A 32 -2.85 28.93 36.89
C THR A 32 -2.67 29.56 35.53
N ARG A 33 -2.11 28.81 34.58
CA ARG A 33 -2.30 29.13 33.17
C ARG A 33 -3.79 29.04 32.96
N ILE A 34 -4.41 30.19 32.70
CA ILE A 34 -5.77 30.26 32.17
C ILE A 34 -5.87 29.16 31.11
N PRO A 35 -6.85 28.24 31.18
CA PRO A 35 -7.01 27.27 30.13
C PRO A 35 -7.24 28.05 28.84
N THR A 36 -6.23 28.11 27.97
CA THR A 36 -6.43 28.43 26.57
C THR A 36 -7.57 27.52 26.12
N PRO A 37 -8.63 28.04 25.48
CA PRO A 37 -9.71 27.19 25.02
C PRO A 37 -9.10 26.02 24.26
N THR A 38 -9.28 24.82 24.80
CA THR A 38 -8.97 23.60 24.09
C THR A 38 -9.87 23.65 22.88
N HIS A 39 -9.32 24.06 21.74
CA HIS A 39 -9.93 23.76 20.46
C HIS A 39 -10.01 22.24 20.44
N THR A 40 -11.21 21.72 20.71
CA THR A 40 -11.59 20.41 20.22
C THR A 40 -11.26 20.47 18.74
N LEU A 41 -10.17 19.82 18.32
CA LEU A 41 -9.88 19.62 16.93
C LEU A 41 -11.03 18.74 16.43
N THR A 42 -12.11 19.38 16.00
CA THR A 42 -13.03 18.79 15.06
C THR A 42 -12.12 18.26 13.95
N PRO A 43 -12.15 16.96 13.60
CA PRO A 43 -11.37 16.48 12.49
C PRO A 43 -11.72 17.38 11.31
N THR A 44 -10.77 18.22 10.90
CA THR A 44 -10.96 19.11 9.77
C THR A 44 -11.39 18.19 8.63
N PRO A 45 -12.55 18.43 7.99
CA PRO A 45 -12.93 17.68 6.81
C PRO A 45 -11.72 17.75 5.88
N ILE A 46 -11.11 16.59 5.62
CA ILE A 46 -9.97 16.53 4.70
C ILE A 46 -10.55 17.04 3.39
N PRO A 47 -10.02 18.16 2.84
CA PRO A 47 -10.59 18.72 1.63
C PRO A 47 -10.68 17.61 0.59
N PRO A 48 -11.80 17.55 -0.18
CA PRO A 48 -11.93 16.55 -1.22
C PRO A 48 -10.66 16.61 -2.08
N PRO A 49 -10.11 15.44 -2.48
CA PRO A 49 -8.91 15.42 -3.29
C PRO A 49 -9.12 16.35 -4.51
N PRO A 50 -8.11 17.13 -4.90
CA PRO A 50 -8.21 17.94 -6.11
C PRO A 50 -8.68 17.06 -7.27
N ALA A 51 -9.42 17.65 -8.22
CA ALA A 51 -9.84 16.93 -9.42
C ALA A 51 -8.61 16.29 -10.08
N ASP A 52 -8.50 14.98 -9.95
CA ASP A 52 -7.40 14.22 -10.49
C ASP A 52 -7.77 13.76 -11.90
N PRO A 53 -6.93 14.00 -12.92
CA PRO A 53 -7.20 13.48 -14.25
C PRO A 53 -7.26 11.94 -14.29
N TYR A 54 -6.73 11.24 -13.29
CA TYR A 54 -6.70 9.78 -13.21
C TYR A 54 -7.84 9.25 -12.36
N THR A 55 -8.74 8.47 -12.99
CA THR A 55 -9.64 7.59 -12.24
C THR A 55 -8.79 6.51 -11.60
N VAL A 56 -8.69 6.53 -10.26
CA VAL A 56 -7.76 5.67 -9.53
C VAL A 56 -8.32 4.26 -9.33
N LEU A 57 -9.61 4.13 -9.00
CA LEU A 57 -10.27 2.84 -8.85
C LEU A 57 -11.37 2.65 -9.89
N ALA A 58 -11.44 1.47 -10.49
CA ALA A 58 -12.59 1.06 -11.27
C ALA A 58 -13.72 0.57 -10.33
N PRO A 59 -15.00 0.68 -10.73
CA PRO A 59 -16.10 0.04 -10.03
C PRO A 59 -15.83 -1.47 -9.77
N PRO A 60 -16.18 -1.99 -8.59
CA PRO A 60 -17.04 -1.38 -7.57
C PRO A 60 -16.33 -0.40 -6.61
N GLY A 61 -15.03 -0.10 -6.79
CA GLY A 61 -14.27 0.72 -5.85
C GLY A 61 -14.10 0.00 -4.52
N VAL A 62 -14.44 0.66 -3.40
CA VAL A 62 -14.43 0.04 -2.06
C VAL A 62 -15.83 -0.47 -1.71
N SER A 63 -16.03 -1.77 -1.88
CA SER A 63 -17.29 -2.48 -1.64
C SER A 63 -17.52 -2.84 -0.17
N ALA A 64 -18.74 -3.31 0.16
CA ALA A 64 -19.02 -3.87 1.49
C ALA A 64 -18.16 -5.11 1.77
N ARG A 65 -17.98 -5.99 0.77
CA ARG A 65 -17.14 -7.18 0.89
C ARG A 65 -15.67 -6.82 1.14
N ALA A 66 -15.15 -5.77 0.50
CA ALA A 66 -13.79 -5.29 0.75
C ALA A 66 -13.61 -4.90 2.24
N ARG A 67 -14.61 -4.22 2.84
CA ARG A 67 -14.61 -3.91 4.28
C ARG A 67 -14.63 -5.18 5.12
N GLU A 68 -15.48 -6.14 4.79
CA GLU A 68 -15.57 -7.42 5.52
C GLU A 68 -14.25 -8.20 5.52
N ILE A 69 -13.57 -8.28 4.36
CA ILE A 69 -12.26 -8.93 4.23
C ILE A 69 -11.25 -8.23 5.16
N TYR A 70 -11.16 -6.90 5.09
CA TYR A 70 -10.23 -6.11 5.91
C TYR A 70 -10.51 -6.29 7.41
N GLN A 71 -11.76 -6.12 7.83
CA GLN A 71 -12.17 -6.23 9.24
C GLN A 71 -11.97 -7.65 9.79
N ARG A 72 -12.17 -8.69 8.97
CA ARG A 72 -11.80 -10.06 9.35
C ARG A 72 -10.27 -10.21 9.49
N GLY A 73 -9.50 -9.62 8.59
CA GLY A 73 -8.04 -9.58 8.69
C GLY A 73 -7.54 -9.03 10.03
N LEU A 74 -8.12 -7.93 10.48
CA LEU A 74 -7.79 -7.35 11.80
C LEU A 74 -8.07 -8.33 12.95
N LYS A 75 -9.20 -9.06 12.89
CA LYS A 75 -9.53 -10.11 13.88
C LYS A 75 -8.59 -11.31 13.81
N LEU A 76 -8.02 -11.59 12.64
CA LEU A 76 -7.01 -12.64 12.44
C LEU A 76 -5.59 -12.20 12.80
N GLY A 77 -5.39 -10.92 13.18
CA GLY A 77 -4.10 -10.36 13.58
C GLY A 77 -3.25 -9.82 12.43
N ASN A 78 -3.85 -9.49 11.29
CA ASN A 78 -3.18 -8.70 10.25
C ASN A 78 -2.92 -7.28 10.76
N ASP A 79 -1.75 -6.74 10.47
CA ASP A 79 -1.34 -5.42 10.92
C ASP A 79 -1.97 -4.33 10.03
N PRO A 80 -2.83 -3.44 10.56
CA PRO A 80 -3.45 -2.36 9.80
C PRO A 80 -2.46 -1.34 9.25
N ARG A 81 -1.21 -1.33 9.73
CA ARG A 81 -0.12 -0.46 9.28
C ARG A 81 0.78 -1.12 8.23
N VAL A 82 0.50 -2.36 7.86
CA VAL A 82 1.29 -3.09 6.86
C VAL A 82 0.47 -3.33 5.60
N PHE A 83 1.02 -2.89 4.47
CA PHE A 83 0.70 -3.46 3.17
C PHE A 83 1.89 -4.23 2.59
N SER A 84 1.60 -5.09 1.62
CA SER A 84 2.58 -5.86 0.85
C SER A 84 2.31 -5.78 -0.65
N LYS A 85 3.24 -6.31 -1.45
CA LYS A 85 3.19 -6.24 -2.92
C LYS A 85 3.37 -7.64 -3.49
N ALA A 86 2.53 -8.04 -4.43
CA ALA A 86 2.68 -9.24 -5.24
C ALA A 86 2.82 -8.82 -6.70
N GLY A 87 3.88 -9.24 -7.38
CA GLY A 87 4.10 -8.87 -8.78
C GLY A 87 5.46 -9.25 -9.34
N ASP A 88 5.81 -8.62 -10.46
CA ASP A 88 7.09 -8.80 -11.16
C ASP A 88 8.05 -7.62 -10.91
N CYS A 89 8.94 -7.33 -11.88
CA CYS A 89 9.85 -6.18 -11.83
C CYS A 89 9.15 -4.83 -11.66
N HIS A 90 7.86 -4.69 -12.06
CA HIS A 90 7.09 -3.47 -11.86
C HIS A 90 6.55 -3.30 -10.42
N SER A 91 6.87 -4.25 -9.54
CA SER A 91 6.50 -4.22 -8.12
C SER A 91 7.71 -4.17 -7.18
N ASP A 92 8.93 -4.17 -7.74
CA ASP A 92 10.17 -4.19 -6.98
C ASP A 92 10.58 -2.80 -6.48
N VAL A 93 11.34 -2.78 -5.40
CA VAL A 93 11.93 -1.57 -4.80
C VAL A 93 13.30 -1.28 -5.43
N PRO A 94 13.74 -0.02 -5.52
CA PRO A 94 13.10 1.19 -4.98
C PRO A 94 11.99 1.76 -5.87
N ASN A 95 11.89 1.35 -7.13
CA ASN A 95 11.07 2.03 -8.14
C ASN A 95 9.58 2.04 -7.81
N PHE A 96 9.00 0.93 -7.35
CA PHE A 96 7.59 0.88 -6.97
C PHE A 96 7.37 1.24 -5.51
N LEU A 97 6.86 2.45 -5.29
CA LEU A 97 6.49 3.06 -4.01
C LEU A 97 7.65 3.18 -3.00
N GLY A 98 8.89 2.78 -3.31
CA GLY A 98 9.96 2.60 -2.33
C GLY A 98 10.43 3.87 -1.64
N GLU A 99 10.48 4.99 -2.36
CA GLU A 99 11.04 6.24 -1.82
C GLU A 99 10.15 6.96 -0.81
N PHE A 100 8.90 6.52 -0.64
CA PHE A 100 8.02 7.08 0.40
C PHE A 100 8.52 6.80 1.83
N ASP A 101 9.31 5.75 2.05
CA ASP A 101 9.95 5.49 3.36
C ASP A 101 11.23 6.30 3.59
N SER A 102 11.89 6.76 2.52
CA SER A 102 13.15 7.50 2.61
C SER A 102 12.95 9.01 2.75
N GLY A 103 11.74 9.51 2.45
CA GLY A 103 11.45 10.94 2.39
C GLY A 103 11.90 11.63 1.10
N ARG A 104 12.43 10.89 0.11
CA ARG A 104 12.86 11.43 -1.19
C ARG A 104 11.69 11.51 -2.17
N TYR A 105 10.72 12.37 -1.88
CA TYR A 105 9.55 12.61 -2.73
C TYR A 105 8.99 14.02 -2.53
N GLN A 106 8.19 14.48 -3.49
CA GLN A 106 7.54 15.79 -3.49
C GLN A 106 6.09 15.57 -3.87
N LEU A 107 5.17 15.80 -2.93
CA LEU A 107 3.75 15.56 -3.18
C LEU A 107 3.08 16.65 -3.99
N GLY A 108 3.65 17.86 -4.05
CA GLY A 108 3.00 19.01 -4.68
C GLY A 108 1.55 19.19 -4.21
N LYS A 109 0.62 19.27 -5.16
CA LYS A 109 -0.83 19.37 -4.86
C LYS A 109 -1.43 18.13 -4.19
N TYR A 110 -0.71 17.01 -4.11
CA TYR A 110 -1.15 15.74 -3.53
C TYR A 110 -0.81 15.59 -2.04
N GLY A 111 -0.58 16.69 -1.32
CA GLY A 111 -0.20 16.69 0.10
C GLY A 111 -1.13 15.88 1.02
N TYR A 112 -2.40 15.68 0.63
CA TYR A 112 -3.35 14.84 1.39
C TYR A 112 -2.90 13.37 1.52
N LEU A 113 -2.05 12.88 0.60
CA LEU A 113 -1.50 11.52 0.60
C LEU A 113 -0.46 11.29 1.71
N GLN A 114 0.04 12.37 2.34
CA GLN A 114 1.00 12.26 3.44
C GLN A 114 0.47 11.40 4.60
N HIS A 115 -0.84 11.43 4.86
CA HIS A 115 -1.45 10.58 5.89
C HIS A 115 -1.32 9.09 5.58
N THR A 116 -1.44 8.70 4.31
CA THR A 116 -1.29 7.31 3.86
C THR A 116 0.16 6.88 3.91
N ILE A 117 1.11 7.76 3.54
CA ILE A 117 2.54 7.52 3.73
C ILE A 117 2.85 7.28 5.21
N ASN A 118 2.32 8.11 6.10
CA ASN A 118 2.54 7.96 7.55
C ASN A 118 1.89 6.68 8.12
N GLN A 119 0.73 6.27 7.59
CA GLN A 119 0.03 5.06 8.03
C GLN A 119 0.87 3.81 7.77
N PHE A 120 1.42 3.71 6.56
CA PHE A 120 2.10 2.51 6.06
C PHE A 120 3.63 2.63 6.05
N LYS A 121 4.17 3.54 6.86
CA LYS A 121 5.62 3.70 7.02
C LYS A 121 6.27 2.35 7.36
N GLY A 122 7.29 1.97 6.60
CA GLY A 122 8.00 0.70 6.67
C GLY A 122 7.49 -0.37 5.69
N SER A 123 6.32 -0.19 5.06
CA SER A 123 5.84 -1.07 3.99
C SER A 123 6.32 -0.65 2.60
N PHE A 124 6.66 0.63 2.42
CA PHE A 124 6.98 1.19 1.11
C PHE A 124 8.30 0.66 0.56
N ALA A 125 9.37 0.69 1.35
CA ALA A 125 10.70 0.18 0.98
C ALA A 125 10.87 -1.32 1.27
N SER A 126 9.86 -2.00 1.81
CA SER A 126 9.93 -3.44 2.09
C SER A 126 10.05 -4.23 0.78
N LYS A 127 11.12 -5.01 0.65
CA LYS A 127 11.23 -6.01 -0.40
C LYS A 127 10.25 -7.16 -0.10
N SER A 128 9.36 -7.43 -1.04
CA SER A 128 8.37 -8.49 -0.90
C SER A 128 8.93 -9.83 -1.35
N MET A 129 8.62 -10.90 -0.63
CA MET A 129 8.93 -12.27 -1.07
C MET A 129 7.99 -12.71 -2.19
N ALA A 130 6.86 -12.05 -2.35
CA ALA A 130 5.91 -12.23 -3.45
C ALA A 130 6.17 -11.27 -4.63
N ALA A 131 7.29 -10.54 -4.67
CA ALA A 131 7.63 -9.71 -5.82
C ALA A 131 9.10 -9.88 -6.22
N ALA A 132 9.33 -10.22 -7.48
CA ALA A 132 10.69 -10.38 -8.02
C ALA A 132 10.74 -10.12 -9.52
N SER A 133 11.88 -9.63 -10.00
CA SER A 133 12.11 -9.46 -11.43
C SER A 133 11.94 -10.78 -12.19
N GLY A 134 11.18 -10.73 -13.28
CA GLY A 134 10.85 -11.92 -14.10
C GLY A 134 9.85 -12.90 -13.46
N SER A 135 9.31 -12.60 -12.27
CA SER A 135 8.31 -13.44 -11.62
C SER A 135 6.98 -13.43 -12.38
N ASN A 136 6.23 -14.52 -12.23
CA ASN A 136 4.86 -14.70 -12.71
C ASN A 136 4.05 -15.47 -11.64
N LEU A 137 2.76 -15.66 -11.90
CA LEU A 137 1.86 -16.39 -11.01
C LEU A 137 2.36 -17.81 -10.68
N ALA A 138 2.84 -18.56 -11.66
CA ALA A 138 3.32 -19.93 -11.45
C ALA A 138 4.55 -19.98 -10.52
N VAL A 139 5.44 -18.99 -10.60
CA VAL A 139 6.57 -18.82 -9.66
C VAL A 139 6.05 -18.48 -8.27
N MET A 140 5.13 -17.53 -8.16
CA MET A 140 4.57 -17.04 -6.90
C MET A 140 3.88 -18.10 -6.06
N ILE A 141 3.18 -19.03 -6.72
CA ILE A 141 2.38 -20.08 -6.05
C ILE A 141 3.10 -21.41 -5.96
N ASN A 142 4.41 -21.45 -6.21
CA ASN A 142 5.20 -22.67 -6.19
C ASN A 142 6.31 -22.61 -5.12
N PRO A 143 6.34 -23.57 -4.16
CA PRO A 143 7.32 -23.55 -3.07
C PRO A 143 8.77 -23.73 -3.53
N LEU A 144 9.01 -24.24 -4.75
CA LEU A 144 10.36 -24.35 -5.31
C LEU A 144 11.07 -22.99 -5.49
N TRP A 145 10.31 -21.90 -5.53
CA TRP A 145 10.81 -20.54 -5.73
C TRP A 145 10.86 -19.69 -4.47
N ALA A 146 10.51 -20.27 -3.31
CA ALA A 146 10.60 -19.55 -2.04
C ALA A 146 12.06 -19.40 -1.59
N ASP A 147 12.39 -18.24 -1.01
CA ASP A 147 13.73 -18.02 -0.44
C ASP A 147 13.90 -18.91 0.81
N PRO A 148 14.78 -19.93 0.80
CA PRO A 148 14.92 -20.86 1.92
C PRO A 148 15.51 -20.20 3.18
N LYS A 149 16.04 -18.98 3.08
CA LYS A 149 16.51 -18.21 4.24
C LYS A 149 15.37 -17.51 4.98
N LEU A 150 14.27 -17.23 4.30
CA LEU A 150 13.14 -16.45 4.83
C LEU A 150 11.86 -17.30 5.00
N CYS A 151 11.70 -18.30 4.13
CA CYS A 151 10.48 -19.07 3.96
C CYS A 151 10.61 -20.51 4.45
N GLY A 152 9.48 -21.08 4.86
CA GLY A 152 9.40 -22.49 5.22
C GLY A 152 9.65 -23.42 4.02
N ARG A 153 10.11 -24.65 4.29
CA ARG A 153 10.51 -25.63 3.25
C ARG A 153 9.42 -25.98 2.22
N SER A 154 8.15 -25.81 2.57
CA SER A 154 7.01 -26.10 1.70
C SER A 154 6.13 -24.86 1.48
N GLU A 155 6.61 -23.70 1.92
CA GLU A 155 5.90 -22.44 1.86
C GLU A 155 6.06 -21.83 0.47
N LYS A 156 4.98 -21.36 -0.13
CA LYS A 156 5.03 -20.60 -1.38
C LYS A 156 5.51 -19.16 -1.11
N PRO A 157 6.15 -18.47 -2.07
CA PRO A 157 6.53 -17.06 -1.92
C PRO A 157 5.41 -16.16 -1.38
N ILE A 158 4.18 -16.29 -1.88
CA ILE A 158 3.03 -15.52 -1.38
C ILE A 158 2.62 -15.88 0.05
N GLU A 159 2.75 -17.14 0.43
CA GLU A 159 2.42 -17.60 1.78
C GLU A 159 3.42 -17.07 2.80
N CYS A 160 4.70 -17.06 2.40
CA CYS A 160 5.80 -16.54 3.18
C CYS A 160 5.66 -15.04 3.45
N GLU A 161 5.31 -14.26 2.42
CA GLU A 161 5.00 -12.84 2.56
C GLU A 161 3.86 -12.63 3.57
N VAL A 162 2.73 -13.33 3.41
CA VAL A 162 1.59 -13.16 4.31
C VAL A 162 1.90 -13.59 5.75
N ARG A 163 2.60 -14.71 5.97
CA ARG A 163 2.96 -15.18 7.32
C ARG A 163 3.87 -14.20 8.04
N THR A 164 4.91 -13.72 7.38
CA THR A 164 5.97 -12.91 8.00
C THR A 164 5.57 -11.45 8.16
N ARG A 165 4.82 -10.90 7.19
CA ARG A 165 4.46 -9.49 7.16
C ARG A 165 3.07 -9.22 7.73
N LYS A 166 2.19 -10.21 7.72
CA LYS A 166 0.78 -10.10 8.15
C LYS A 166 0.09 -8.84 7.60
N PRO A 167 0.14 -8.58 6.29
CA PRO A 167 -0.38 -7.35 5.71
C PRO A 167 -1.90 -7.28 5.83
N SER A 168 -2.44 -6.08 6.05
CA SER A 168 -3.88 -5.84 5.95
C SER A 168 -4.36 -5.64 4.50
N ILE A 169 -3.47 -5.14 3.63
CA ILE A 169 -3.72 -4.88 2.21
C ILE A 169 -2.56 -5.44 1.38
N MET A 170 -2.83 -6.00 0.20
CA MET A 170 -1.78 -6.41 -0.74
C MET A 170 -2.12 -5.98 -2.17
N PHE A 171 -1.18 -5.31 -2.85
CA PHE A 171 -1.28 -5.10 -4.29
C PHE A 171 -1.01 -6.41 -5.03
N VAL A 172 -1.83 -6.75 -6.03
CA VAL A 172 -1.65 -7.91 -6.91
C VAL A 172 -1.49 -7.41 -8.34
N ALA A 173 -0.25 -7.21 -8.76
CA ALA A 173 0.13 -6.66 -10.06
C ALA A 173 0.79 -7.73 -10.94
N MET A 174 -0.05 -8.56 -11.58
CA MET A 174 0.36 -9.66 -12.46
C MET A 174 -0.07 -9.44 -13.91
N GLY A 175 0.60 -10.12 -14.84
CA GLY A 175 0.18 -10.24 -16.24
C GLY A 175 1.31 -10.00 -17.25
N THR A 176 2.33 -9.21 -16.93
CA THR A 176 3.41 -8.88 -17.88
C THR A 176 4.26 -10.11 -18.25
N ASN A 177 4.45 -11.07 -17.34
CA ASN A 177 5.22 -12.29 -17.58
C ASN A 177 4.35 -13.51 -17.90
N GLU A 178 3.03 -13.33 -17.93
CA GLU A 178 2.01 -14.30 -18.35
C GLU A 178 1.56 -14.07 -19.80
N TYR A 179 2.32 -13.29 -20.57
CA TYR A 179 2.01 -12.93 -21.96
C TYR A 179 1.82 -14.12 -22.91
N ASN A 180 2.35 -15.29 -22.56
CA ASN A 180 2.24 -16.54 -23.32
C ASN A 180 1.27 -17.55 -22.67
N TYR A 181 0.56 -17.18 -21.60
CA TYR A 181 -0.41 -18.05 -20.95
C TYR A 181 -1.70 -18.11 -21.77
N SER A 182 -2.45 -19.20 -21.63
CA SER A 182 -3.84 -19.16 -22.01
C SER A 182 -4.62 -18.23 -21.05
N PRO A 183 -5.68 -17.54 -21.52
CA PRO A 183 -6.58 -16.80 -20.65
C PRO A 183 -7.08 -17.62 -19.45
N GLN A 184 -7.33 -18.91 -19.66
CA GLN A 184 -7.81 -19.85 -18.65
C GLN A 184 -6.75 -20.08 -17.57
N ASP A 185 -5.51 -20.39 -17.94
CA ASP A 185 -4.43 -20.63 -16.98
C ASP A 185 -4.16 -19.38 -16.12
N TYR A 186 -4.17 -18.20 -16.75
CA TYR A 186 -4.02 -16.93 -16.04
C TYR A 186 -5.15 -16.70 -15.03
N GLU A 187 -6.41 -16.91 -15.46
CA GLU A 187 -7.57 -16.74 -14.60
C GLU A 187 -7.54 -17.71 -13.41
N GLU A 188 -7.27 -19.00 -13.64
CA GLU A 188 -7.19 -20.02 -12.60
C GLU A 188 -6.10 -19.71 -11.56
N GLN A 189 -4.92 -19.29 -12.01
CA GLN A 189 -3.83 -18.96 -11.07
C GLN A 189 -4.09 -17.65 -10.32
N MET A 190 -4.70 -16.65 -10.96
CA MET A 190 -5.15 -15.45 -10.25
C MET A 190 -6.17 -15.80 -9.16
N ARG A 191 -7.11 -16.72 -9.42
CA ARG A 191 -8.06 -17.20 -8.40
C ARG A 191 -7.36 -17.84 -7.22
N VAL A 192 -6.36 -18.70 -7.46
CA VAL A 192 -5.55 -19.29 -6.38
C VAL A 192 -4.94 -18.22 -5.47
N VAL A 193 -4.38 -17.16 -6.07
CA VAL A 193 -3.81 -16.03 -5.32
C VAL A 193 -4.90 -15.27 -4.54
N LEU A 194 -6.00 -14.91 -5.18
CA LEU A 194 -7.08 -14.13 -4.56
C LEU A 194 -7.78 -14.92 -3.43
N ASP A 195 -8.11 -16.19 -3.66
CA ASP A 195 -8.69 -17.08 -2.67
C ASP A 195 -7.78 -17.23 -1.45
N TYR A 196 -6.47 -17.38 -1.68
CA TYR A 196 -5.49 -17.45 -0.60
C TYR A 196 -5.47 -16.16 0.23
N LEU A 197 -5.28 -14.99 -0.40
CA LEU A 197 -5.21 -13.71 0.30
C LEU A 197 -6.49 -13.43 1.10
N ILE A 198 -7.64 -13.64 0.45
CA ILE A 198 -8.94 -13.51 1.09
C ILE A 198 -9.03 -14.51 2.24
N SER A 199 -8.68 -15.78 2.10
CA SER A 199 -8.74 -16.74 3.23
C SER A 199 -7.93 -16.27 4.46
N LYS A 200 -6.83 -15.54 4.25
CA LYS A 200 -5.97 -14.95 5.30
C LYS A 200 -6.41 -13.57 5.77
N GLY A 201 -7.51 -13.03 5.25
CA GLY A 201 -8.03 -11.72 5.62
C GLY A 201 -7.16 -10.56 5.11
N VAL A 202 -6.34 -10.81 4.08
CA VAL A 202 -5.59 -9.77 3.38
C VAL A 202 -6.49 -9.24 2.27
N LEU A 203 -6.73 -7.92 2.24
CA LEU A 203 -7.53 -7.30 1.19
C LEU A 203 -6.68 -7.13 -0.09
N PRO A 204 -6.96 -7.84 -1.19
CA PRO A 204 -6.26 -7.62 -2.44
C PRO A 204 -6.70 -6.31 -3.11
N ILE A 205 -5.75 -5.57 -3.67
CA ILE A 205 -5.98 -4.55 -4.69
C ILE A 205 -5.44 -5.12 -6.00
N ILE A 206 -6.32 -5.50 -6.92
CA ILE A 206 -5.90 -6.00 -8.24
C ILE A 206 -5.40 -4.82 -9.07
N VAL A 207 -4.33 -5.01 -9.83
CA VAL A 207 -3.71 -3.95 -10.64
C VAL A 207 -3.63 -4.38 -12.10
N THR A 208 -4.13 -3.54 -13.02
CA THR A 208 -3.95 -3.77 -14.47
C THR A 208 -2.55 -3.37 -14.94
N LYS A 209 -2.03 -4.04 -15.98
CA LYS A 209 -0.71 -3.77 -16.55
C LYS A 209 -0.77 -2.76 -17.69
N ALA A 210 0.30 -1.99 -17.88
CA ALA A 210 0.38 -0.98 -18.94
C ALA A 210 0.80 -1.56 -20.31
N ASP A 211 1.66 -2.59 -20.31
CA ASP A 211 2.12 -3.25 -21.53
C ASP A 211 1.00 -4.06 -22.21
N GLN A 212 1.25 -4.46 -23.45
CA GLN A 212 0.43 -5.40 -24.20
C GLN A 212 1.30 -6.48 -24.84
N ARG A 213 2.14 -7.14 -24.03
CA ARG A 213 3.12 -8.13 -24.48
C ARG A 213 2.49 -9.39 -25.11
N GLU A 214 1.25 -9.69 -24.78
CA GLU A 214 0.45 -10.81 -25.35
C GLU A 214 0.13 -10.65 -26.84
N GLY A 215 0.38 -9.48 -27.44
CA GLY A 215 0.21 -9.22 -28.88
C GLY A 215 -0.75 -8.08 -29.17
N LEU A 216 -1.49 -8.16 -30.29
CA LEU A 216 -2.34 -7.08 -30.79
C LEU A 216 -3.59 -6.79 -29.93
N LYS A 217 -4.01 -7.75 -29.11
CA LYS A 217 -5.17 -7.64 -28.22
C LYS A 217 -4.74 -7.92 -26.80
N ASP A 218 -5.13 -7.03 -25.89
CA ASP A 218 -5.04 -7.27 -24.44
C ASP A 218 -6.01 -8.37 -24.04
N ILE A 219 -5.47 -9.49 -23.54
CA ILE A 219 -6.25 -10.63 -23.07
C ILE A 219 -6.24 -10.78 -21.55
N LEU A 220 -5.33 -10.09 -20.84
CA LEU A 220 -5.13 -10.29 -19.40
C LEU A 220 -5.82 -9.23 -18.53
N ASN A 221 -5.79 -7.95 -18.91
CA ASN A 221 -6.50 -6.93 -18.14
C ASN A 221 -8.03 -7.12 -18.11
N PRO A 222 -8.70 -7.62 -19.17
CA PRO A 222 -10.11 -8.00 -19.09
C PRO A 222 -10.38 -9.04 -17.99
N ILE A 223 -9.46 -9.99 -17.78
CA ILE A 223 -9.55 -10.99 -16.71
C ILE A 223 -9.38 -10.32 -15.35
N ASN A 224 -8.40 -9.43 -15.19
CA ASN A 224 -8.22 -8.66 -13.96
C ASN A 224 -9.48 -7.86 -13.57
N ARG A 225 -10.10 -7.20 -14.55
CA ARG A 225 -11.37 -6.47 -14.36
C ARG A 225 -12.53 -7.41 -13.99
N LYS A 226 -12.63 -8.56 -14.68
CA LYS A 226 -13.63 -9.59 -14.39
C LYS A 226 -13.48 -10.08 -12.95
N LEU A 227 -12.27 -10.47 -12.54
CA LEU A 227 -12.01 -11.01 -11.21
C LEU A 227 -12.24 -9.98 -10.11
N ALA A 228 -11.85 -8.71 -10.31
CA ALA A 228 -12.15 -7.67 -9.33
C ALA A 228 -13.65 -7.51 -9.08
N LYS A 229 -14.46 -7.55 -10.14
CA LYS A 229 -15.93 -7.50 -10.05
C LYS A 229 -16.49 -8.77 -9.40
N GLU A 230 -15.99 -9.94 -9.78
CA GLU A 230 -16.49 -11.22 -9.29
C GLU A 230 -16.19 -11.45 -7.81
N TYR A 231 -14.98 -11.12 -7.38
CA TYR A 231 -14.57 -11.16 -5.98
C TYR A 231 -15.05 -9.96 -5.17
N ASP A 232 -15.60 -8.94 -5.84
CA ASP A 232 -16.04 -7.67 -5.26
C ASP A 232 -14.93 -7.04 -4.39
N VAL A 233 -13.74 -6.93 -4.98
CA VAL A 233 -12.51 -6.34 -4.38
C VAL A 233 -12.01 -5.16 -5.21
N PRO A 234 -11.22 -4.23 -4.62
CA PRO A 234 -10.72 -3.07 -5.34
C PRO A 234 -9.86 -3.42 -6.57
N LEU A 235 -10.07 -2.67 -7.66
CA LEU A 235 -9.21 -2.66 -8.84
C LEU A 235 -8.59 -1.28 -9.02
N TRP A 236 -7.26 -1.20 -9.01
CA TRP A 236 -6.52 -0.06 -9.52
C TRP A 236 -6.24 -0.27 -11.01
N ASP A 237 -7.00 0.42 -11.86
CA ASP A 237 -6.88 0.28 -13.32
C ASP A 237 -5.75 1.17 -13.86
N PHE A 238 -4.51 0.82 -13.54
CA PHE A 238 -3.31 1.54 -13.97
C PHE A 238 -3.19 1.65 -15.50
N TRP A 239 -3.71 0.69 -16.27
CA TRP A 239 -3.75 0.76 -17.72
C TRP A 239 -4.46 2.02 -18.23
N ILE A 240 -5.58 2.43 -17.61
CA ILE A 240 -6.30 3.66 -17.97
C ILE A 240 -5.43 4.89 -17.71
N ALA A 241 -4.73 4.92 -16.58
CA ALA A 241 -3.84 6.02 -16.24
C ALA A 241 -2.66 6.11 -17.23
N SER A 242 -2.10 4.95 -17.61
CA SER A 242 -0.96 4.89 -18.52
C SER A 242 -1.31 5.31 -19.95
N GLN A 243 -2.55 5.06 -20.43
CA GLN A 243 -2.95 5.43 -21.79
C GLN A 243 -2.89 6.94 -22.06
N LYS A 244 -2.88 7.78 -21.02
CA LYS A 244 -2.79 9.25 -21.14
C LYS A 244 -1.36 9.76 -21.30
N LEU A 245 -0.36 8.90 -21.16
CA LEU A 245 1.05 9.28 -21.18
C LEU A 245 1.67 9.16 -22.57
N PRO A 246 2.74 9.92 -22.86
CA PRO A 246 3.58 9.69 -24.01
C PRO A 246 4.02 8.23 -24.08
N ASN A 247 3.88 7.60 -25.26
CA ASN A 247 4.13 6.18 -25.48
C ASN A 247 3.48 5.26 -24.41
N LYS A 248 2.33 5.66 -23.87
CA LYS A 248 1.60 4.95 -22.80
C LYS A 248 2.43 4.73 -21.53
N GLY A 249 3.43 5.59 -21.29
CA GLY A 249 4.36 5.50 -20.16
C GLY A 249 5.39 4.37 -20.28
N LEU A 250 5.56 3.78 -21.47
CA LEU A 250 6.48 2.66 -21.71
C LEU A 250 7.76 3.13 -22.41
N LEU A 251 8.86 2.42 -22.20
CA LEU A 251 10.08 2.50 -22.99
C LEU A 251 9.86 1.92 -24.40
N GLU A 252 10.88 2.03 -25.26
CA GLU A 252 10.86 1.48 -26.63
C GLU A 252 10.60 -0.03 -26.66
N ASN A 253 11.07 -0.76 -25.65
CA ASN A 253 10.84 -2.20 -25.51
C ASN A 253 9.38 -2.59 -25.23
N LYS A 254 8.48 -1.60 -25.04
CA LYS A 254 7.03 -1.76 -24.78
C LYS A 254 6.66 -2.61 -23.56
N ILE A 255 7.61 -2.86 -22.66
CA ILE A 255 7.41 -3.66 -21.44
C ILE A 255 7.63 -2.79 -20.21
N HIS A 256 8.78 -2.11 -20.15
CA HIS A 256 9.20 -1.37 -18.96
C HIS A 256 8.72 0.07 -18.99
N LEU A 257 8.43 0.64 -17.83
CA LEU A 257 7.97 2.01 -17.70
C LEU A 257 9.10 3.03 -17.89
N THR A 258 8.76 4.20 -18.45
CA THR A 258 9.67 5.36 -18.50
C THR A 258 9.99 5.84 -17.09
N TYR A 259 11.25 6.27 -16.88
CA TYR A 259 11.77 6.70 -15.58
C TYR A 259 12.75 7.85 -15.72
N SER A 260 13.01 8.51 -14.59
CA SER A 260 14.08 9.47 -14.36
C SER A 260 14.51 9.36 -12.89
N VAL A 261 15.38 10.26 -12.41
CA VAL A 261 15.68 10.38 -10.98
C VAL A 261 14.51 10.95 -10.17
N ASP A 262 13.56 11.61 -10.84
CA ASP A 262 12.47 12.37 -10.23
C ASP A 262 11.13 11.60 -10.21
N ILE A 263 11.13 10.27 -10.28
CA ILE A 263 9.90 9.43 -10.38
C ILE A 263 8.98 9.47 -9.15
N PHE A 264 9.33 10.27 -8.14
CA PHE A 264 8.54 10.55 -6.93
C PHE A 264 8.24 12.05 -6.74
N HIS A 265 8.56 12.88 -7.74
CA HIS A 265 8.37 14.33 -7.71
C HIS A 265 7.07 14.67 -8.46
N PHE A 266 5.94 14.70 -7.75
CA PHE A 266 4.60 14.91 -8.32
C PHE A 266 4.24 16.39 -8.52
N ASP A 267 5.18 17.29 -8.24
CA ASP A 267 5.12 18.73 -8.52
C ASP A 267 5.82 19.12 -9.83
N SER A 268 6.58 18.22 -10.46
CA SER A 268 7.19 18.43 -11.78
C SER A 268 6.26 17.97 -12.91
N PRO A 269 5.90 18.85 -13.86
CA PRO A 269 5.17 18.47 -15.06
C PRO A 269 5.89 17.40 -15.89
N GLU A 270 7.22 17.49 -16.01
CA GLU A 270 8.05 16.55 -16.76
C GLU A 270 8.05 15.16 -16.11
N ALA A 271 8.14 15.09 -14.78
CA ALA A 271 8.03 13.84 -14.06
C ALA A 271 6.65 13.20 -14.27
N LEU A 272 5.57 13.99 -14.33
CA LEU A 272 4.20 13.48 -14.54
C LEU A 272 3.96 12.90 -15.95
N GLU A 273 4.91 13.03 -16.88
CA GLU A 273 4.88 12.32 -18.17
C GLU A 273 5.49 10.91 -18.10
N LEU A 274 6.12 10.54 -16.98
CA LEU A 274 6.79 9.25 -16.81
C LEU A 274 5.84 8.17 -16.27
N GLY A 275 5.98 6.96 -16.80
CA GLY A 275 5.19 5.80 -16.41
C GLY A 275 5.38 5.42 -14.94
N TRP A 276 6.63 5.45 -14.44
CA TRP A 276 6.90 5.19 -13.03
C TRP A 276 6.30 6.25 -12.10
N THR A 277 6.36 7.53 -12.47
CA THR A 277 5.76 8.61 -11.67
C THR A 277 4.25 8.42 -11.53
N ILE A 278 3.54 8.19 -12.64
CA ILE A 278 2.09 7.96 -12.60
C ILE A 278 1.74 6.66 -11.90
N ARG A 279 2.57 5.61 -12.03
CA ARG A 279 2.38 4.37 -11.27
C ARG A 279 2.50 4.61 -9.76
N ASN A 280 3.49 5.37 -9.33
CA ASN A 280 3.71 5.68 -7.91
C ASN A 280 2.61 6.59 -7.35
N LEU A 281 2.24 7.64 -8.09
CA LEU A 281 1.17 8.55 -7.71
C LEU A 281 -0.17 7.82 -7.60
N THR A 282 -0.62 7.17 -8.67
CA THR A 282 -1.94 6.53 -8.69
C THR A 282 -2.00 5.28 -7.82
N GLY A 283 -0.87 4.58 -7.62
CA GLY A 283 -0.76 3.50 -6.64
C GLY A 283 -0.91 3.99 -5.20
N LEU A 284 -0.27 5.12 -4.84
CA LEU A 284 -0.43 5.73 -3.53
C LEU A 284 -1.87 6.24 -3.30
N GLN A 285 -2.49 6.79 -4.34
CA GLN A 285 -3.90 7.19 -4.28
C GLN A 285 -4.83 5.99 -4.13
N ALA A 286 -4.57 4.88 -4.83
CA ALA A 286 -5.38 3.68 -4.71
C ALA A 286 -5.31 3.13 -3.28
N LEU A 287 -4.11 3.10 -2.70
CA LEU A 287 -3.92 2.72 -1.30
C LEU A 287 -4.68 3.64 -0.34
N ASP A 288 -4.60 4.96 -0.54
CA ASP A 288 -5.30 5.96 0.28
C ASP A 288 -6.82 5.76 0.24
N VAL A 289 -7.41 5.65 -0.96
CA VAL A 289 -8.84 5.45 -1.15
C VAL A 289 -9.30 4.13 -0.54
N VAL A 290 -8.58 3.03 -0.79
CA VAL A 290 -8.92 1.72 -0.23
C VAL A 290 -8.83 1.74 1.29
N TRP A 291 -7.71 2.16 1.85
CA TRP A 291 -7.49 2.20 3.29
C TRP A 291 -8.55 3.06 4.02
N ARG A 292 -8.83 4.26 3.51
CA ARG A 292 -9.87 5.12 4.09
C ARG A 292 -11.26 4.53 3.98
N GLY A 293 -11.55 3.79 2.91
CA GLY A 293 -12.87 3.21 2.67
C GLY A 293 -13.16 1.96 3.51
N VAL A 294 -12.14 1.27 4.04
CA VAL A 294 -12.30 0.01 4.79
C VAL A 294 -12.04 0.11 6.29
N LYS A 295 -11.39 1.17 6.75
CA LYS A 295 -11.10 1.40 8.17
C LYS A 295 -12.33 1.87 8.94
#